data_AF-A0A9D1PJ48-F1
#
_entry.id   AF-A0A9D1PJ48-F1
#
_cell.length_a   1.000
_cell.length_b   1.000
_cell.length_c   1.000
_cell.angle_alpha   90.00
_cell.angle_beta   90.00
_cell.angle_gamma   90.00
#
_symmetry.space_group_name_H-M   'P 1'
#
loop_
_entity.id
_entity.type
_entity.pdbx_description
1 polymer ?
#
loop_
_entity_poly.entity_id
_entity_poly.type
_entity_poly.pdbx_seq_one_letter_code
_entity_poly.pdbx_strand_id
1 'polypeptide(L)'
;MYNEINVGERIKYFRTKNGLSQENLALQAEINPAFLGHLERGLKNPTIKTLEKITHALGISLAEFFEPNTEITDEKQAALTHIYNQIKGLPLESVNKISIILQNVLTLEK
;
A
#
# COMPACT_ATOMS: atom_id res chain seq x y z
N MET A 1 10.68 6.48 10.42
CA MET A 1 10.03 5.26 10.90
C MET A 1 9.40 4.61 9.68
N TYR A 2 9.95 3.49 9.20
CA TYR A 2 9.37 2.80 8.04
C TYR A 2 7.99 2.26 8.45
N ASN A 3 6.96 2.55 7.66
CA ASN A 3 5.62 2.03 7.88
C ASN A 3 5.66 0.54 7.55
N GLU A 4 5.64 -0.33 8.56
CA GLU A 4 5.79 -1.77 8.37
C GLU A 4 4.53 -2.32 7.68
N ILE A 5 4.66 -2.78 6.44
CA ILE A 5 3.55 -3.36 5.68
C ILE A 5 3.26 -4.75 6.25
N ASN A 6 2.10 -4.93 6.86
CA ASN A 6 1.63 -6.25 7.25
C ASN A 6 1.23 -7.05 5.99
N VAL A 7 2.11 -7.97 5.58
CA VAL A 7 1.94 -8.80 4.38
C VAL A 7 0.66 -9.66 4.45
N GLY A 8 0.33 -10.20 5.62
CA GLY A 8 -0.85 -11.05 5.80
C GLY A 8 -2.15 -10.28 5.57
N GLU A 9 -2.29 -9.12 6.21
CA GLU A 9 -3.45 -8.24 6.00
C GLU A 9 -3.54 -7.74 4.56
N ARG A 10 -2.39 -7.50 3.91
CA ARG A 10 -2.34 -7.07 2.51
C ARG A 10 -2.82 -8.17 1.55
N ILE A 11 -2.43 -9.42 1.76
CA ILE A 11 -2.93 -10.57 0.99
C ILE A 11 -4.45 -10.66 1.15
N LYS A 12 -4.93 -10.59 2.39
CA LYS A 12 -6.36 -10.65 2.71
C LYS A 12 -7.14 -9.52 2.06
N TYR A 13 -6.63 -8.28 2.09
CA TYR A 13 -7.23 -7.12 1.46
C TYR A 13 -7.51 -7.37 -0.03
N PHE A 14 -6.47 -7.69 -0.81
CA PHE A 14 -6.63 -7.93 -2.25
C PHE A 14 -7.50 -9.15 -2.54
N ARG A 15 -7.38 -10.22 -1.74
CA ARG A 15 -8.26 -11.39 -1.86
C ARG A 15 -9.72 -11.03 -1.73
N THR A 16 -10.07 -10.26 -0.68
CA THR A 16 -11.46 -9.83 -0.44
C THR A 16 -11.95 -8.83 -1.47
N LYS A 17 -11.08 -7.92 -1.94
CA LYS A 17 -11.39 -6.97 -3.03
C LYS A 17 -11.78 -7.70 -4.32
N ASN A 18 -11.15 -8.84 -4.60
CA ASN A 18 -11.45 -9.70 -5.75
C ASN A 18 -12.59 -10.70 -5.49
N GLY A 19 -13.24 -10.68 -4.32
CA GLY A 19 -14.33 -11.60 -3.99
C GLY A 19 -13.91 -13.08 -3.85
N LEU A 20 -12.63 -13.35 -3.60
CA LEU A 20 -12.10 -14.72 -3.53
C LEU A 20 -12.19 -15.29 -2.10
N SER A 21 -12.56 -16.57 -1.98
CA SER A 21 -12.32 -17.33 -0.75
C SER A 21 -10.84 -17.67 -0.57
N GLN A 22 -10.43 -18.07 0.63
CA GLN A 22 -9.06 -18.55 0.86
C GLN A 22 -8.77 -19.80 0.02
N GLU A 23 -9.73 -20.70 -0.10
CA GLU A 23 -9.62 -21.90 -0.93
C GLU A 23 -9.40 -21.55 -2.41
N ASN A 24 -10.17 -20.60 -2.94
CA ASN A 24 -10.05 -20.20 -4.35
C ASN A 24 -8.70 -19.53 -4.63
N LEU A 25 -8.26 -18.60 -3.79
CA LEU A 25 -6.95 -17.96 -3.97
C LEU A 25 -5.80 -18.98 -3.81
N ALA A 26 -5.88 -19.85 -2.81
CA ALA A 26 -4.85 -20.86 -2.57
C ALA A 26 -4.74 -21.84 -3.75
N LEU A 27 -5.88 -22.24 -4.32
CA LEU A 27 -5.91 -23.08 -5.53
C LEU A 27 -5.26 -22.37 -6.72
N GLN A 28 -5.65 -21.11 -7.00
CA GLN A 28 -5.08 -20.31 -8.09
C GLN A 28 -3.58 -20.04 -7.92
N ALA A 29 -3.12 -19.84 -6.68
CA ALA A 29 -1.71 -19.63 -6.36
C ALA A 29 -0.92 -20.95 -6.20
N GLU A 30 -1.57 -22.11 -6.38
CA GLU A 30 -0.98 -23.45 -6.20
C GLU A 30 -0.29 -23.62 -4.83
N ILE A 31 -0.97 -23.22 -3.77
CA ILE A 31 -0.52 -23.38 -2.38
C ILE A 31 -1.59 -24.06 -1.52
N ASN A 32 -1.19 -24.54 -0.35
CA ASN A 32 -2.12 -25.15 0.58
C ASN A 32 -3.08 -24.09 1.19
N PRO A 33 -4.41 -24.29 1.20
CA PRO A 33 -5.37 -23.34 1.79
C PRO A 33 -5.10 -23.01 3.28
N ALA A 34 -4.72 -24.00 4.07
CA ALA A 34 -4.34 -23.78 5.47
C ALA A 34 -3.07 -22.95 5.58
N PHE A 35 -2.12 -23.11 4.64
CA PHE A 35 -0.94 -22.26 4.57
C PHE A 35 -1.31 -20.81 4.25
N LEU A 36 -2.18 -20.56 3.26
CA LEU A 36 -2.71 -19.22 2.99
C LEU A 36 -3.40 -18.63 4.23
N GLY A 37 -4.22 -19.40 4.94
CA GLY A 37 -4.85 -18.97 6.18
C GLY A 37 -3.85 -18.68 7.32
N HIS A 38 -2.69 -19.33 7.35
CA HIS A 38 -1.60 -18.96 8.26
C HIS A 38 -0.91 -17.65 7.84
N LEU A 39 -0.70 -17.43 6.54
CA LEU A 39 -0.12 -16.19 6.01
C LEU A 39 -1.01 -14.98 6.34
N GLU A 40 -2.32 -15.06 6.08
CA GLU A 40 -3.25 -13.95 6.33
C GLU A 40 -3.38 -13.58 7.80
N ARG A 41 -3.16 -14.53 8.71
CA ARG A 41 -3.16 -14.30 10.16
C ARG A 41 -1.78 -13.91 10.72
N GLY A 42 -0.75 -13.80 9.87
CA GLY A 42 0.62 -13.51 10.29
C GLY A 42 1.30 -14.64 11.08
N LEU A 43 0.76 -15.87 11.04
CA LEU A 43 1.33 -17.03 11.73
C LEU A 43 2.52 -17.64 10.98
N LYS A 44 2.67 -17.32 9.70
CA LYS A 44 3.78 -17.69 8.83
C LYS A 44 4.12 -16.52 7.91
N ASN A 45 5.38 -16.44 7.50
CA ASN A 45 5.85 -15.50 6.49
C ASN A 45 5.99 -16.21 5.14
N PRO A 46 5.53 -15.60 4.04
CA PRO A 46 5.74 -16.17 2.71
C PRO A 46 7.19 -15.96 2.28
N THR A 47 7.69 -16.85 1.42
CA THR A 47 8.88 -16.53 0.62
C THR A 47 8.49 -15.54 -0.48
N ILE A 48 9.46 -14.86 -1.10
CA ILE A 48 9.18 -14.00 -2.28
C ILE A 48 8.49 -14.81 -3.39
N LYS A 49 8.94 -16.03 -3.67
CA LYS A 49 8.33 -16.92 -4.67
C LYS A 49 6.89 -17.29 -4.34
N THR A 50 6.58 -17.51 -3.06
CA THR A 50 5.20 -17.73 -2.60
C THR A 50 4.37 -16.48 -2.81
N LEU A 51 4.92 -15.31 -2.49
CA LEU A 51 4.22 -14.04 -2.66
C LEU A 51 3.96 -13.74 -4.13
N GLU A 52 4.91 -14.00 -5.03
CA GLU A 52 4.74 -13.89 -6.49
C GLU A 52 3.57 -14.75 -7.00
N LYS A 53 3.48 -16.01 -6.56
CA LYS A 53 2.34 -16.89 -6.89
C LYS A 53 1.01 -16.27 -6.44
N ILE A 54 0.98 -15.73 -5.23
CA ILE A 54 -0.22 -15.10 -4.66
C ILE A 54 -0.60 -13.84 -5.44
N THR A 55 0.35 -12.94 -5.72
CA THR A 55 0.07 -11.71 -6.46
C THR A 55 -0.34 -12.00 -7.90
N HIS A 56 0.27 -12.99 -8.55
CA HIS A 56 -0.13 -13.45 -9.87
C HIS A 56 -1.58 -13.97 -9.88
N ALA A 57 -1.95 -14.80 -8.90
CA ALA A 57 -3.33 -15.28 -8.74
C ALA A 57 -4.33 -14.14 -8.44
N LEU A 58 -3.87 -13.08 -7.76
CA LEU A 58 -4.66 -11.86 -7.51
C LEU A 58 -4.74 -10.92 -8.73
N GLY A 59 -3.98 -11.19 -9.80
CA GLY A 59 -3.92 -10.33 -10.98
C GLY A 59 -3.19 -9.01 -10.76
N ILE A 60 -2.26 -8.94 -9.79
CA ILE A 60 -1.45 -7.76 -9.47
C ILE A 60 0.04 -8.09 -9.50
N SER A 61 0.87 -7.07 -9.69
CA SER A 61 2.31 -7.14 -9.53
C SER A 61 2.74 -7.08 -8.06
N LEU A 62 3.96 -7.53 -7.77
CA LEU A 62 4.58 -7.29 -6.46
C LEU A 62 4.71 -5.80 -6.14
N ALA A 63 4.92 -4.95 -7.14
CA ALA A 63 5.02 -3.50 -6.95
C ALA A 63 3.69 -2.93 -6.42
N GLU A 64 2.57 -3.25 -7.07
CA GLU A 64 1.23 -2.88 -6.60
C GLU A 64 0.91 -3.51 -5.23
N PHE A 65 1.40 -4.72 -4.97
CA PHE A 65 1.25 -5.35 -3.65
C PHE A 65 2.00 -4.62 -2.53
N PHE A 66 3.04 -3.84 -2.83
CA PHE A 66 3.77 -3.06 -1.81
C PHE A 66 3.48 -1.55 -1.88
N GLU A 67 2.80 -1.06 -2.93
CA GLU A 67 2.41 0.34 -3.07
C GLU A 67 1.61 0.81 -1.85
N PRO A 68 2.06 1.79 -1.05
CA PRO A 68 1.34 2.17 0.17
C PRO A 68 -0.14 2.41 -0.13
N ASN A 69 -1.05 1.79 0.63
CA ASN A 69 -2.46 2.19 0.65
C ASN A 69 -2.52 3.57 1.32
N THR A 70 -2.07 4.59 0.60
CA THR A 70 -2.53 5.94 0.86
C THR A 70 -3.95 5.94 0.35
N GLU A 71 -4.91 5.73 1.24
CA GLU A 71 -6.29 6.17 1.00
C GLU A 71 -6.22 7.69 0.86
N ILE A 72 -5.81 8.13 -0.32
CA ILE A 72 -5.97 9.49 -0.75
C ILE A 72 -7.42 9.51 -1.20
N THR A 73 -8.30 10.05 -0.37
CA THR A 73 -9.65 10.36 -0.80
C THR A 73 -9.57 11.25 -2.05
N ASP A 74 -10.56 11.17 -2.94
CA ASP A 74 -10.61 12.04 -4.12
C ASP A 74 -10.43 13.52 -3.75
N GLU A 75 -10.95 13.92 -2.59
CA GLU A 75 -10.79 15.23 -1.98
C GLU A 75 -9.32 15.55 -1.63
N LYS A 76 -8.64 14.62 -0.95
CA LYS A 76 -7.22 14.78 -0.60
C LYS A 76 -6.35 14.80 -1.86
N GLN A 77 -6.70 14.03 -2.88
CA GLN A 77 -5.97 13.99 -4.15
C GLN A 77 -6.15 15.30 -4.91
N ALA A 78 -7.35 15.87 -4.92
CA ALA A 78 -7.63 17.18 -5.48
C ALA A 78 -6.82 18.28 -4.77
N ALA A 79 -6.78 18.26 -3.44
CA ALA A 79 -5.99 19.21 -2.65
C ALA A 79 -4.49 19.12 -2.94
N LEU A 80 -3.93 17.90 -2.98
CA LEU A 80 -2.52 17.68 -3.33
C LEU A 80 -2.20 18.15 -4.76
N THR A 81 -3.09 17.87 -5.71
CA THR A 81 -2.96 18.30 -7.10
C THR A 81 -2.98 19.82 -7.22
N HIS A 82 -3.85 20.50 -6.47
CA HIS A 82 -3.90 21.95 -6.43
C HIS A 82 -2.60 22.54 -5.88
N ILE A 83 -2.10 22.03 -4.75
CA ILE A 83 -0.83 22.47 -4.15
C ILE A 83 0.33 22.29 -5.12
N TYR A 84 0.46 21.11 -5.75
CA TYR A 84 1.50 20.84 -6.73
C TYR A 84 1.48 21.86 -7.88
N ASN A 85 0.29 22.14 -8.43
CA ASN A 85 0.15 23.10 -9.51
C ASN A 85 0.51 24.54 -9.12
N GLN A 86 0.32 24.93 -7.86
CA GLN A 86 0.74 26.24 -7.35
C GLN A 86 2.27 26.34 -7.21
N ILE A 87 2.94 25.25 -6.85
CA ILE A 87 4.39 25.29 -6.54
C ILE A 87 5.29 24.86 -7.71
N LYS A 88 4.78 24.16 -8.72
CA LYS A 88 5.60 23.55 -9.80
C LYS A 88 6.47 24.54 -10.58
N GLY A 89 6.04 25.81 -10.67
CA GLY A 89 6.75 26.86 -11.41
C GLY A 89 7.60 27.77 -10.52
N LEU A 90 7.64 27.52 -9.21
CA LEU A 90 8.33 28.39 -8.27
C LEU A 90 9.83 28.09 -8.21
N PRO A 91 10.68 29.10 -7.93
CA PRO A 91 12.09 28.88 -7.62
C PRO A 91 12.26 27.95 -6.41
N LEU A 92 13.33 27.15 -6.41
CA LEU A 92 13.64 26.21 -5.34
C LEU A 92 13.67 26.87 -3.95
N GLU A 93 14.18 28.11 -3.85
CA GLU A 93 14.19 28.85 -2.59
C GLU A 93 12.78 29.05 -2.00
N SER A 94 11.80 29.35 -2.86
CA SER A 94 10.40 29.50 -2.47
C SER A 94 9.80 28.17 -2.02
N VAL A 95 10.09 27.09 -2.75
CA VAL A 95 9.65 25.73 -2.38
C VAL A 95 10.22 25.31 -1.02
N ASN A 96 11.50 25.63 -0.75
CA ASN A 96 12.12 25.36 0.55
C ASN A 96 11.46 26.13 1.69
N LYS A 97 11.13 27.42 1.48
CA LYS A 97 10.39 28.22 2.48
C LYS A 97 9.02 27.59 2.78
N ILE A 98 8.31 27.13 1.75
CA ILE A 98 7.04 26.43 1.92
C ILE A 98 7.22 25.13 2.70
N SER A 99 8.27 24.34 2.41
CA SER A 99 8.57 23.11 3.14
C SER A 99 8.79 23.35 4.63
N ILE A 100 9.44 24.46 5.00
CA ILE A 100 9.64 24.84 6.42
C ILE A 100 8.29 25.14 7.08
N ILE A 101 7.42 25.89 6.42
CA ILE A 101 6.08 26.21 6.93
C ILE A 101 5.29 24.92 7.17
N LEU A 102 5.30 23.99 6.20
CA LEU A 102 4.64 22.69 6.36
C LEU A 102 5.19 21.91 7.55
N GLN A 103 6.51 21.90 7.73
CA GLN A 103 7.15 21.21 8.86
C GLN A 103 6.71 21.81 10.20
N ASN A 104 6.58 23.13 10.29
CA ASN A 104 6.13 23.81 11.50
C ASN A 104 4.67 23.42 11.84
N VAL A 105 3.78 23.39 10.84
CA VAL A 105 2.39 22.97 11.03
C VAL A 105 2.32 21.54 11.57
N LEU A 106 3.08 20.61 10.99
CA LEU A 106 3.11 19.21 11.43
C LEU A 106 3.66 19.02 12.85
N THR A 107 4.47 19.94 13.35
CA THR A 107 4.99 19.90 14.73
C THR A 107 4.04 20.49 15.77
N LEU A 108 3.03 21.25 15.36
CA LEU A 108 2.03 21.85 16.27
C LEU A 108 0.89 20.89 16.63
N GLU A 109 0.72 19.81 15.88
CA GLU A 109 -0.32 18.80 16.09
C GLU A 109 0.13 17.61 16.98
N LYS A 110 1.30 17.72 17.63
CA LYS A 110 1.80 16.79 18.65
C LYS A 110 1.85 17.46 20.01
#